data_AF-A0A321LS69-F1
#
_entry.id   AF-A0A321LS69-F1
#
_cell.length_a   1.000
_cell.length_b   1.000
_cell.length_c   1.000
_cell.angle_alpha   90.00
_cell.angle_beta   90.00
_cell.angle_gamma   90.00
#
_symmetry.space_group_name_H-M   'P 1'
#
loop_
_entity.id
_entity.type
_entity.pdbx_description
1 polymer ?
#
loop_
_entity_poly.entity_id
_entity_poly.type
_entity_poly.pdbx_seq_one_letter_code
_entity_poly.pdbx_strand_id
1 'polypeptide(L)'
;MADISLRQLADFPEVKDKIIDAVELSSDDEFYGITLRFQDKTTLTFTIEPCVISFPVLAHWANGEEKRLKLYKPVRSNVQRV
;
A
#
# COMPACT_ATOMS: atom_id res chain seq x y z
N MET A 1 -11.93 -13.62 16.33
CA MET A 1 -10.73 -13.71 15.48
C MET A 1 -9.71 -12.77 16.09
N ALA A 2 -8.54 -13.27 16.49
CA ALA A 2 -7.51 -12.43 17.10
C ALA A 2 -6.93 -11.50 16.04
N ASP A 3 -6.89 -10.20 16.35
CA ASP A 3 -6.20 -9.19 15.55
C ASP A 3 -4.68 -9.40 15.73
N ILE A 4 -4.05 -10.08 14.77
CA ILE A 4 -2.61 -10.33 14.78
C ILE A 4 -1.95 -9.12 14.12
N SER A 5 -1.51 -8.16 14.94
CA SER A 5 -0.65 -7.07 14.47
C SER A 5 0.73 -7.63 14.13
N LEU A 6 1.03 -7.78 12.85
CA LEU A 6 2.37 -8.09 12.36
C LEU A 6 3.24 -6.84 12.47
N ARG A 7 4.04 -6.73 13.53
CA ARG A 7 5.04 -5.67 13.68
C ARG A 7 6.37 -6.13 13.12
N GLN A 8 6.90 -5.39 12.15
CA GLN A 8 8.26 -5.56 11.64
C GLN A 8 9.05 -4.29 11.92
N LEU A 9 10.20 -4.43 12.57
CA LEU A 9 11.15 -3.34 12.75
C LEU A 9 12.12 -3.36 11.56
N ALA A 10 12.11 -2.31 10.75
CA ALA A 10 13.12 -2.09 9.72
C ALA A 10 14.25 -1.24 10.30
N ASP A 11 15.50 -1.57 9.93
CA ASP A 11 16.69 -0.82 10.35
C ASP A 11 17.19 0.04 9.20
N PHE A 12 17.54 1.28 9.51
CA PHE A 12 18.06 2.28 8.57
C PHE A 12 19.31 2.91 9.19
N PRO A 13 20.47 2.22 9.19
CA PRO A 13 21.66 2.68 9.90
C PRO A 13 22.13 4.08 9.48
N GLU A 14 21.93 4.44 8.21
CA GLU A 14 22.35 5.70 7.61
C GLU A 14 21.58 6.91 8.13
N VAL A 15 20.44 6.72 8.81
CA VAL A 15 19.65 7.83 9.39
C VAL A 15 19.74 7.91 10.91
N LYS A 16 20.51 7.02 11.52
CA LYS A 16 20.69 6.99 12.97
C LYS A 16 21.26 8.33 13.47
N ASP A 17 20.70 8.82 14.57
CA ASP A 17 21.07 10.08 15.24
C ASP A 17 20.90 11.36 14.39
N LYS A 18 20.24 11.27 13.22
CA LYS A 18 19.91 12.45 12.43
C LYS A 18 18.73 13.23 13.00
N ILE A 19 18.82 14.55 12.88
CA ILE A 19 17.74 15.47 13.27
C ILE A 19 16.81 15.67 12.08
N ILE A 20 15.53 15.35 12.26
CA ILE A 20 14.49 15.63 11.28
C ILE A 20 14.24 17.14 11.22
N ASP A 21 14.32 17.70 10.03
CA ASP A 21 13.96 19.08 9.71
C ASP A 21 12.48 19.19 9.34
N ALA A 22 11.97 18.23 8.56
CA ALA A 22 10.56 18.20 8.14
C ALA A 22 10.07 16.79 7.82
N VAL A 23 8.75 16.61 7.92
CA VAL A 23 8.02 15.41 7.47
C VAL A 23 7.01 15.83 6.40
N GLU A 24 7.03 15.15 5.26
CA GLU A 24 6.14 15.41 4.12
C GLU A 24 5.27 14.19 3.84
N LEU A 25 3.99 14.44 3.56
CA LEU A 25 3.05 13.46 3.04
C LEU A 25 2.76 13.80 1.58
N SER A 26 2.93 12.84 0.68
CA SER A 26 2.62 13.00 -0.74
C SER A 26 1.61 11.96 -1.22
N SER A 27 0.90 12.33 -2.27
CA SER A 27 -0.01 11.45 -3.01
C SER A 27 0.13 11.80 -4.49
N ASP A 28 0.38 10.80 -5.32
CA ASP A 28 0.25 10.90 -6.77
C ASP A 28 -0.69 9.82 -7.31
N ASP A 29 -0.81 9.72 -8.63
CA ASP A 29 -1.73 8.79 -9.29
C ASP A 29 -1.32 7.32 -9.07
N GLU A 30 -0.09 7.04 -8.64
CA GLU A 30 0.46 5.68 -8.53
C GLU A 30 0.73 5.25 -7.09
N PHE A 31 1.12 6.17 -6.19
CA PHE A 31 1.49 5.85 -4.82
C PHE A 31 1.26 6.99 -3.82
N TYR A 32 1.30 6.62 -2.55
CA TYR A 32 1.39 7.56 -1.43
C TYR A 32 2.82 7.55 -0.88
N GLY A 33 3.28 8.67 -0.33
CA GLY A 33 4.64 8.79 0.18
C GLY A 33 4.69 9.42 1.56
N ILE A 34 5.65 8.97 2.38
CA ILE A 34 6.09 9.68 3.58
C ILE A 34 7.57 9.97 3.41
N THR A 35 7.96 11.25 3.38
CA THR A 35 9.36 11.66 3.28
C THR A 35 9.82 12.35 4.56
N LEU A 36 10.88 11.81 5.17
CA LEU A 36 11.62 12.46 6.25
C LEU A 36 12.78 13.25 5.63
N ARG A 37 12.83 14.55 5.89
CA ARG A 37 13.96 15.43 5.51
C ARG A 37 14.80 15.70 6.73
N PHE A 38 16.12 15.53 6.63
CA PHE A 38 17.07 15.74 7.71
C PHE A 38 17.83 17.05 7.55
N GLN A 39 18.31 17.63 8.66
CA GLN A 39 19.07 18.89 8.64
C GLN A 39 20.40 18.80 7.85
N ASP A 40 20.95 17.59 7.69
CA ASP A 40 22.13 17.32 6.87
C ASP A 40 21.83 17.31 5.35
N LYS A 41 20.60 17.66 4.95
CA LYS A 41 20.08 17.70 3.59
C LYS A 41 19.93 16.33 2.92
N THR A 42 19.91 15.25 3.70
CA THR A 42 19.52 13.92 3.22
C THR A 42 18.03 13.66 3.46
N THR A 43 17.48 12.63 2.81
CA THR A 43 16.07 12.24 2.93
C THR A 43 15.91 10.73 3.06
N LEU A 44 14.88 10.30 3.81
CA LEU A 44 14.39 8.92 3.81
C LEU A 44 12.91 8.92 3.39
N THR A 45 12.60 8.24 2.30
CA THR A 45 11.25 8.20 1.73
C THR A 45 10.68 6.79 1.81
N PHE A 46 9.46 6.68 2.34
CA PHE A 46 8.65 5.48 2.33
C PHE A 46 7.61 5.61 1.22
N THR A 47 7.73 4.79 0.18
CA THR A 47 6.69 4.64 -0.85
C THR A 47 5.67 3.62 -0.38
N ILE A 48 4.41 4.00 -0.43
CA ILE A 48 3.27 3.20 -0.03
C ILE A 48 2.44 2.94 -1.29
N GLU A 49 2.56 1.73 -1.82
CA GLU A 49 1.76 1.28 -2.95
C GLU A 49 0.43 0.68 -2.45
N PRO A 50 -0.73 1.19 -2.91
CA PRO A 50 -2.00 0.57 -2.60
C PRO A 50 -2.12 -0.80 -3.30
N CYS A 51 -2.36 -1.86 -2.52
CA CYS A 51 -2.69 -3.17 -3.07
C CYS A 51 -4.19 -3.26 -3.37
N VAL A 52 -4.54 -3.57 -4.62
CA VAL A 52 -5.92 -3.82 -5.04
C VAL A 52 -6.12 -5.31 -5.25
N ILE A 53 -7.19 -5.87 -4.67
CA ILE A 53 -7.60 -7.25 -4.94
C ILE A 53 -9.02 -7.20 -5.51
N SER A 54 -9.18 -7.68 -6.74
CA SER A 54 -10.50 -7.89 -7.35
C SER A 54 -10.94 -9.33 -7.16
N PHE A 55 -12.25 -9.52 -6.99
CA PHE A 55 -12.92 -10.81 -6.85
C PHE A 55 -13.95 -10.96 -7.97
N PRO A 56 -13.52 -11.29 -9.20
CA PRO A 56 -14.41 -11.20 -10.34
C PRO A 56 -15.49 -12.30 -10.28
N VAL A 57 -16.72 -11.90 -10.53
CA VAL A 57 -17.89 -12.79 -10.58
C VAL A 57 -18.56 -12.59 -11.93
N LEU A 58 -18.82 -13.69 -12.62
CA LEU A 58 -19.78 -13.70 -13.74
C LEU A 58 -21.14 -14.05 -13.16
N ALA A 59 -22.12 -13.19 -13.41
CA ALA A 59 -23.50 -13.38 -13.02
C ALA A 59 -24.44 -13.07 -14.18
N HIS A 60 -25.60 -13.72 -14.16
CA HIS A 60 -26.73 -13.29 -14.97
C HIS A 60 -27.46 -12.20 -14.21
N TRP A 61 -27.69 -11.06 -14.86
CA TRP A 61 -28.46 -9.96 -14.30
C TRP A 61 -29.77 -9.83 -15.06
N ALA A 62 -30.87 -10.12 -14.38
CA ALA A 62 -32.22 -9.97 -14.94
C ALA A 62 -33.17 -9.49 -13.85
N ASN A 63 -34.07 -8.58 -14.19
CA ASN A 63 -35.13 -8.07 -13.31
C ASN A 63 -34.62 -7.50 -11.97
N GLY A 64 -33.42 -6.90 -11.97
CA GLY A 64 -32.83 -6.32 -10.76
C GLY A 64 -32.22 -7.34 -9.79
N GLU A 65 -32.23 -8.63 -10.15
CA GLU A 65 -31.60 -9.70 -9.37
C GLU A 65 -30.33 -10.20 -10.05
N GLU A 66 -29.29 -10.42 -9.22
CA GLU A 66 -28.04 -11.03 -9.63
C GLU A 66 -28.05 -12.54 -9.33
N LYS A 67 -27.92 -13.36 -10.38
CA LYS A 67 -27.69 -14.80 -10.22
C LYS A 67 -26.26 -15.16 -10.61
N ARG A 68 -25.42 -15.43 -9.61
CA ARG A 68 -24.01 -15.83 -9.81
C ARG A 68 -23.91 -17.11 -10.65
N LEU A 69 -23.12 -17.05 -11.72
CA LEU A 69 -22.84 -18.16 -12.62
C LEU A 69 -21.47 -18.77 -12.33
N LYS A 70 -20.46 -17.93 -12.07
CA LYS A 70 -19.08 -18.36 -11.84
C LYS A 70 -18.30 -17.35 -11.01
N LEU A 71 -17.51 -17.86 -10.07
CA LEU A 71 -16.47 -17.11 -9.38
C LEU A 71 -15.12 -17.37 -10.07
N TYR A 72 -14.38 -16.31 -10.35
CA TYR A 72 -13.03 -16.41 -10.91
C TYR A 72 -11.98 -16.34 -9.81
N LYS A 73 -10.76 -16.73 -10.15
CA LYS A 73 -9.62 -16.55 -9.27
C LYS A 73 -9.44 -15.05 -8.97
N PRO A 74 -9.21 -14.65 -7.72
CA PRO A 74 -8.93 -13.26 -7.39
C PRO A 74 -7.71 -12.75 -8.17
N VAL A 75 -7.80 -11.53 -8.68
CA VAL A 75 -6.69 -10.86 -9.36
C VAL A 75 -6.17 -9.79 -8.42
N ARG A 76 -4.88 -9.87 -8.10
CA ARG A 76 -4.18 -8.92 -7.23
C ARG A 76 -3.41 -7.95 -8.11
N SER A 77 -3.34 -6.68 -7.72
CA SER A 77 -2.41 -5.74 -8.33
C SER A 77 -0.98 -6.27 -8.19
N ASN A 78 -0.16 -5.99 -9.20
CA ASN A 78 1.25 -6.31 -9.14
C ASN A 78 1.94 -5.23 -8.32
N VAL A 79 2.07 -5.45 -7.01
CA VAL A 79 2.86 -4.59 -6.13
C VAL A 79 4.32 -4.96 -6.39
N GLN A 80 5.09 -4.05 -7.00
CA GLN A 80 6.51 -4.32 -7.20
C GLN A 80 7.18 -4.29 -5.84
N ARG A 81 7.85 -5.39 -5.49
CA ARG A 81 8.72 -5.39 -4.30
C ARG A 81 10.00 -4.69 -4.71
N VAL A 82 10.16 -3.46 -4.25
CA VAL A 82 11.45 -2.75 -4.25
C VAL A 82 12.37 -3.39 -3.21
#